data_AF-A0A8T0HQF1-F1
#
_entry.id   AF-A0A8T0HQF1-F1
#
_cell.length_a   1.000
_cell.length_b   1.000
_cell.length_c   1.000
_cell.angle_alpha   90.00
_cell.angle_beta   90.00
_cell.angle_gamma   90.00
#
_symmetry.space_group_name_H-M   'P 1'
#
loop_
_entity.id
_entity.type
_entity.pdbx_description
1 polymer ?
#
loop_
_entity_poly.entity_id
_entity_poly.type
_entity_poly.pdbx_seq_one_letter_code
_entity_poly.pdbx_strand_id
1 'polypeptide(L)'
;MSWSVILADPVRALMELIEPFKVDSVQLGVLTGVVLGYLGVLALLGAILPGRTIAGALLADKTRLHYKCNGLPSLLVLIAGLGVGIKAGYISPTVIADHGGQMCTTTFMLCVVMSLWLLVRGYLSKSKSESLKPHVTGNLIEDWWFGVQLNPDFLGLDLKFFWIRVGMMGWLLINLSVAAKQYINQGSLSLSMTLFQTFCGIYVLDYFWHEEYMTSTWDIIAEKFGFMLIFGDVVFIPFTFSIQVNYVDQTRQQMMLDDLW
;
A
#
# COMPACT_ATOMS: atom_id res chain seq x y z
N MET A 1 -9.61 -26.30 4.78
CA MET A 1 -10.35 -27.26 3.92
C MET A 1 -9.53 -28.54 3.82
N SER A 2 -10.14 -29.72 4.01
CA SER A 2 -9.43 -31.00 3.89
C SER A 2 -9.08 -31.29 2.43
N TRP A 3 -7.89 -31.85 2.15
CA TRP A 3 -7.45 -32.27 0.81
C TRP A 3 -8.44 -33.22 0.11
N SER A 4 -9.23 -33.98 0.88
CA SER A 4 -10.27 -34.87 0.35
C SER A 4 -11.44 -34.14 -0.30
N VAL A 5 -11.74 -32.89 0.11
CA VAL A 5 -12.86 -32.11 -0.43
C VAL A 5 -12.49 -31.43 -1.75
N ILE A 6 -11.23 -30.98 -1.88
CA ILE A 6 -10.70 -30.33 -3.08
C ILE A 6 -10.64 -31.30 -4.27
N LEU A 7 -10.29 -32.56 -4.02
CA LEU A 7 -10.23 -33.60 -5.06
C LEU A 7 -11.61 -34.10 -5.49
N ALA A 8 -12.62 -34.01 -4.61
CA ALA A 8 -13.97 -34.48 -4.90
C ALA A 8 -14.78 -33.50 -5.76
N ASP A 9 -14.56 -32.19 -5.60
CA ASP A 9 -15.22 -31.15 -6.40
C ASP A 9 -14.28 -29.95 -6.65
N PRO A 10 -13.38 -30.07 -7.64
CA PRO A 10 -12.41 -29.03 -7.95
C PRO A 10 -13.06 -27.74 -8.47
N VAL A 11 -14.27 -27.83 -9.07
CA VAL A 11 -15.00 -26.66 -9.55
C VAL A 11 -15.58 -25.87 -8.38
N ARG A 12 -16.14 -26.54 -7.37
CA ARG A 12 -16.59 -25.88 -6.14
C ARG A 12 -15.43 -25.29 -5.34
N ALA A 13 -14.32 -26.02 -5.21
CA ALA A 13 -13.12 -25.49 -4.56
C ALA A 13 -12.60 -24.24 -5.27
N LEU A 14 -12.61 -24.24 -6.61
CA LEU A 14 -12.26 -23.07 -7.42
C LEU A 14 -13.28 -21.94 -7.25
N MET A 15 -14.58 -22.23 -7.23
CA MET A 15 -15.61 -21.21 -7.00
C MET A 15 -15.51 -20.59 -5.60
N GLU A 16 -15.23 -21.37 -4.56
CA GLU A 16 -14.98 -20.87 -3.19
C GLU A 16 -13.69 -20.04 -3.12
N LEU A 17 -12.69 -20.36 -3.95
CA LEU A 17 -11.47 -19.55 -4.11
C LEU A 17 -11.74 -18.22 -4.83
N ILE A 18 -12.71 -18.20 -5.74
CA ILE A 18 -13.09 -17.03 -6.55
C ILE A 18 -14.17 -16.18 -5.86
N GLU A 19 -14.97 -16.74 -4.95
CA GLU A 19 -16.00 -16.04 -4.17
C GLU A 19 -15.51 -14.72 -3.55
N PRO A 20 -14.33 -14.64 -2.90
CA PRO A 20 -13.78 -13.38 -2.38
C PRO A 20 -13.48 -12.32 -3.46
N PHE A 21 -13.33 -12.76 -4.72
CA PHE A 21 -13.08 -11.92 -5.89
C PHE A 21 -14.36 -11.58 -6.68
N LYS A 22 -15.51 -12.19 -6.36
CA LYS A 22 -16.81 -11.73 -6.86
C LYS A 22 -17.17 -10.45 -6.12
N VAL A 23 -16.80 -9.32 -6.70
CA VAL A 23 -17.10 -8.00 -6.15
C VAL A 23 -18.32 -7.44 -6.87
N ASP A 24 -19.31 -6.98 -6.09
CA ASP A 24 -20.38 -6.14 -6.64
C ASP A 24 -19.74 -4.90 -7.27
N SER A 25 -20.04 -4.64 -8.54
CA SER A 25 -19.56 -3.47 -9.29
C SER A 25 -19.75 -2.14 -8.55
N VAL A 26 -20.84 -1.99 -7.80
CA VAL A 26 -21.11 -0.77 -7.00
C VAL A 26 -20.13 -0.67 -5.84
N GLN A 27 -19.92 -1.77 -5.12
CA GLN A 27 -19.00 -1.84 -4.00
C GLN A 27 -17.55 -1.62 -4.45
N LEU A 28 -17.16 -2.19 -5.59
CA LEU A 28 -15.86 -1.96 -6.20
C LEU A 28 -15.64 -0.47 -6.50
N GLY A 29 -16.66 0.21 -7.04
CA GLY A 29 -16.61 1.66 -7.30
C GLY A 29 -16.42 2.48 -6.03
N VAL A 30 -17.14 2.14 -4.95
CA VAL A 30 -16.99 2.81 -3.64
C VAL A 30 -15.58 2.61 -3.09
N LEU A 31 -15.07 1.38 -3.06
CA LEU A 31 -13.74 1.07 -2.55
C LEU A 31 -12.63 1.71 -3.40
N THR A 32 -12.83 1.80 -4.72
CA THR A 32 -11.94 2.56 -5.60
C THR A 32 -11.92 4.04 -5.19
N GLY A 33 -13.08 4.63 -4.90
CA GLY A 33 -13.17 5.97 -4.35
C GLY A 33 -12.43 6.15 -3.02
N VAL A 34 -12.51 5.16 -2.13
CA VAL A 34 -11.77 5.15 -0.85
C VAL A 34 -10.26 5.12 -1.08
N VAL A 35 -9.76 4.24 -1.96
CA VAL A 35 -8.33 4.13 -2.29
C VAL A 35 -7.84 5.42 -2.95
N LEU A 36 -8.56 5.96 -3.94
CA LEU A 36 -8.20 7.22 -4.59
C LEU A 36 -8.25 8.41 -3.62
N GLY A 37 -9.24 8.43 -2.72
CA GLY A 37 -9.33 9.42 -1.64
C GLY A 37 -8.12 9.37 -0.70
N TYR A 38 -7.70 8.16 -0.30
CA TYR A 38 -6.49 7.94 0.49
C TYR A 38 -5.24 8.46 -0.23
N LEU A 39 -5.06 8.14 -1.51
CA LEU A 39 -3.94 8.65 -2.32
C LEU A 39 -3.97 10.17 -2.45
N GLY A 40 -5.16 10.75 -2.68
CA GLY A 40 -5.35 12.19 -2.77
C GLY A 40 -5.01 12.91 -1.47
N VAL A 41 -5.43 12.37 -0.32
CA VAL A 41 -5.08 12.90 1.01
C VAL A 41 -3.57 12.85 1.21
N LEU A 42 -2.91 11.72 0.90
CA LEU A 42 -1.45 11.63 1.04
C LEU A 42 -0.70 12.59 0.12
N ALA A 43 -1.15 12.74 -1.12
CA ALA A 43 -0.57 13.68 -2.07
C ALA A 43 -0.72 15.13 -1.55
N LEU A 44 -1.89 15.46 -1.02
CA LEU A 44 -2.18 16.78 -0.44
C LEU A 44 -1.34 17.05 0.80
N LEU A 45 -1.25 16.10 1.73
CA LEU A 45 -0.43 16.22 2.93
C LEU A 45 1.06 16.34 2.57
N GLY A 46 1.54 15.53 1.62
CA GLY A 46 2.90 15.61 1.09
C GLY A 46 3.21 16.98 0.47
N ALA A 47 2.27 17.58 -0.24
CA ALA A 47 2.43 18.90 -0.84
C ALA A 47 2.39 20.03 0.22
N ILE A 48 1.42 20.01 1.13
CA ILE A 48 1.13 21.13 2.04
C ILE A 48 1.99 21.13 3.30
N LEU A 49 2.17 19.97 3.95
CA LEU A 49 2.81 19.94 5.27
C LEU A 49 4.28 20.34 5.19
N PRO A 50 4.81 21.08 6.17
CA PRO A 50 6.22 21.43 6.20
C PRO A 50 7.08 20.16 6.34
N GLY A 51 8.25 20.17 5.71
CA GLY A 51 9.19 19.04 5.70
C GLY A 51 10.58 19.49 5.35
N ARG A 52 11.58 18.69 5.73
CA ARG A 52 12.96 18.92 5.32
C ARG A 52 13.12 18.48 3.87
N THR A 53 13.72 19.33 3.05
CA THR A 53 14.05 18.95 1.68
C THR A 53 15.45 18.35 1.65
N ILE A 54 15.54 17.08 1.29
CA ILE A 54 16.79 16.32 1.22
C ILE A 54 17.22 16.19 -0.24
N ALA A 55 18.50 16.43 -0.51
CA ALA A 55 19.06 16.18 -1.82
C ALA A 55 19.33 14.68 -1.99
N GLY A 56 18.75 14.08 -3.03
CA GLY A 56 18.98 12.69 -3.36
C GLY A 56 20.36 12.40 -3.94
N ALA A 57 20.53 11.17 -4.43
CA ALA A 57 21.75 10.74 -5.10
C ALA A 57 22.05 11.58 -6.35
N LEU A 58 23.35 11.65 -6.68
CA LEU A 58 23.82 12.32 -7.90
C LEU A 58 23.54 11.41 -9.09
N LEU A 59 22.76 11.92 -10.06
CA LEU A 59 22.44 11.23 -11.30
C LEU A 59 23.63 11.25 -12.28
N ALA A 60 23.59 10.43 -13.32
CA ALA A 60 24.66 10.34 -14.32
C ALA A 60 24.86 11.66 -15.11
N ASP A 61 23.82 12.49 -15.23
CA ASP A 61 23.87 13.84 -15.81
C ASP A 61 24.37 14.92 -14.82
N LYS A 62 24.83 14.51 -13.63
CA LYS A 62 25.26 15.38 -12.53
C LYS A 62 24.14 16.22 -11.92
N THR A 63 22.88 15.95 -12.25
CA THR A 63 21.74 16.57 -11.58
C THR A 63 21.38 15.82 -10.29
N ARG A 64 20.54 16.45 -9.44
CA ARG A 64 20.01 15.86 -8.21
C ARG A 64 18.53 16.13 -8.11
N LEU A 65 17.79 15.11 -7.70
CA LEU A 65 16.39 15.26 -7.28
C LEU A 65 16.34 15.71 -5.82
N HIS A 66 15.29 16.44 -5.48
CA HIS A 66 15.06 16.96 -4.13
C HIS A 66 13.76 16.38 -3.57
N TYR A 67 13.87 15.69 -2.44
CA TYR A 67 12.77 14.98 -1.81
C TYR A 67 12.32 15.74 -0.57
N LYS A 68 11.03 16.05 -0.49
CA LYS A 68 10.44 16.68 0.69
C LYS A 68 10.08 15.60 1.71
N CYS A 69 10.89 15.44 2.74
CA CYS A 69 10.70 14.49 3.84
C CYS A 69 9.73 15.07 4.87
N ASN A 70 8.45 14.71 4.73
CA ASN A 70 7.34 15.04 5.61
C ASN A 70 6.41 13.83 5.84
N GLY A 71 6.93 12.62 5.71
CA GLY A 71 6.16 11.39 5.92
C GLY A 71 5.65 11.28 7.35
N LEU A 72 6.49 11.53 8.36
CA LEU A 72 6.07 11.48 9.77
C LEU A 72 4.92 12.45 10.11
N PRO A 73 5.00 13.77 9.84
CA PRO A 73 3.87 14.66 10.09
C PRO A 73 2.64 14.30 9.25
N SER A 74 2.82 13.79 8.02
CA SER A 74 1.70 13.30 7.20
C SER A 74 1.00 12.10 7.84
N LEU A 75 1.76 11.15 8.38
CA LEU A 75 1.21 10.00 9.10
C LEU A 75 0.43 10.45 10.34
N LEU A 76 0.99 11.35 11.15
CA LEU A 76 0.34 11.84 12.36
C LEU A 76 -0.99 12.56 12.04
N VAL A 77 -1.00 13.42 11.02
CA VAL A 77 -2.22 14.12 10.57
C VAL A 77 -3.24 13.13 10.01
N LEU A 78 -2.81 12.13 9.25
CA LEU A 78 -3.67 11.08 8.73
C LEU A 78 -4.34 10.28 9.86
N ILE A 79 -3.57 9.79 10.83
CA ILE A 79 -4.09 9.02 11.97
C ILE A 79 -5.02 9.89 12.83
N ALA A 80 -4.65 11.14 13.09
CA ALA A 80 -5.51 12.06 13.83
C ALA A 80 -6.83 12.34 13.10
N GLY A 81 -6.77 12.58 11.78
CA GLY A 81 -7.94 12.79 10.94
C GLY A 81 -8.87 11.58 10.90
N LEU A 82 -8.32 10.38 10.75
CA LEU A 82 -9.08 9.13 10.84
C LEU A 82 -9.70 8.95 12.22
N GLY A 83 -8.96 9.22 13.30
CA GLY A 83 -9.49 9.15 14.67
C GLY A 83 -10.67 10.10 14.91
N VAL A 84 -10.61 11.33 14.38
CA VAL A 84 -11.74 12.28 14.40
C VAL A 84 -12.91 11.75 13.58
N GLY A 85 -12.67 11.24 12.38
CA GLY A 85 -13.70 10.67 11.51
C GLY A 85 -14.41 9.46 12.13
N ILE A 86 -13.66 8.59 12.82
CA ILE A 86 -14.19 7.44 13.57
C ILE A 86 -15.02 7.92 14.76
N LYS A 87 -14.52 8.86 15.56
CA LYS A 87 -15.25 9.40 16.72
C LYS A 87 -16.53 10.13 16.32
N ALA A 88 -16.54 10.80 15.16
CA ALA A 88 -17.72 11.46 14.62
C ALA A 88 -18.72 10.48 13.95
N GLY A 89 -18.36 9.20 13.80
CA GLY A 89 -19.21 8.19 13.16
C GLY A 89 -19.24 8.25 11.63
N TYR A 90 -18.34 9.01 11.00
CA TYR A 90 -18.25 9.11 9.54
C TYR A 90 -17.48 7.96 8.90
N ILE A 91 -16.54 7.36 9.64
CA ILE A 91 -15.66 6.29 9.14
C ILE A 91 -15.76 5.09 10.10
N SER A 92 -16.05 3.91 9.55
CA SER A 92 -15.95 2.67 10.33
C SER A 92 -14.47 2.32 10.55
N PRO A 93 -14.04 2.06 11.80
CA PRO A 93 -12.66 1.64 12.07
C PRO A 93 -12.33 0.27 11.48
N THR A 94 -13.34 -0.55 11.15
CA THR A 94 -13.18 -1.89 10.59
C THR A 94 -13.29 -1.93 9.07
N VAL A 95 -13.50 -0.79 8.39
CA VAL A 95 -13.77 -0.76 6.94
C VAL A 95 -12.72 -1.48 6.10
N ILE A 96 -11.45 -1.39 6.49
CA ILE A 96 -10.35 -2.05 5.79
C ILE A 96 -10.34 -3.55 6.11
N ALA A 97 -10.54 -3.93 7.38
CA ALA A 97 -10.59 -5.32 7.82
C ALA A 97 -11.82 -6.09 7.30
N ASP A 98 -12.92 -5.40 7.03
CA ASP A 98 -14.15 -5.99 6.50
C ASP A 98 -14.10 -6.17 4.99
N HIS A 99 -13.42 -5.27 4.28
CA HIS A 99 -13.31 -5.28 2.82
C HIS A 99 -11.90 -5.59 2.29
N GLY A 100 -11.04 -6.22 3.10
CA GLY A 100 -9.62 -6.39 2.79
C GLY A 100 -9.35 -7.09 1.45
N GLY A 101 -10.09 -8.16 1.13
CA GLY A 101 -9.94 -8.86 -0.16
C GLY A 101 -10.33 -8.00 -1.37
N GLN A 102 -11.44 -7.26 -1.25
CA GLN A 102 -11.92 -6.35 -2.29
C GLN A 102 -10.98 -5.14 -2.45
N MET A 103 -10.44 -4.62 -1.35
CA MET A 103 -9.41 -3.57 -1.37
C MET A 103 -8.13 -4.06 -2.05
N CYS A 104 -7.67 -5.28 -1.76
CA CYS A 104 -6.51 -5.89 -2.42
C CYS A 104 -6.69 -5.97 -3.95
N THR A 105 -7.88 -6.40 -4.40
CA THR A 105 -8.21 -6.45 -5.83
C THR A 105 -8.26 -5.04 -6.43
N THR A 106 -8.84 -4.08 -5.72
CA THR A 106 -8.89 -2.67 -6.15
C THR A 106 -7.50 -2.06 -6.31
N THR A 107 -6.62 -2.25 -5.32
CA THR A 107 -5.22 -1.77 -5.37
C THR A 107 -4.41 -2.46 -6.45
N PHE A 108 -4.67 -3.75 -6.71
CA PHE A 108 -4.04 -4.48 -7.79
C PHE A 108 -4.45 -3.94 -9.16
N MET A 109 -5.75 -3.70 -9.39
CA MET A 109 -6.23 -3.08 -10.63
C MET A 109 -5.62 -1.69 -10.82
N LEU A 110 -5.55 -0.89 -9.74
CA LEU A 110 -4.89 0.41 -9.78
C LEU A 110 -3.41 0.29 -10.16
N CYS A 111 -2.68 -0.68 -9.61
CA CYS A 111 -1.28 -0.94 -9.97
C CYS A 111 -1.12 -1.24 -11.47
N VAL A 112 -1.99 -2.07 -12.04
CA VAL A 112 -1.98 -2.35 -13.49
C VAL A 112 -2.24 -1.08 -14.30
N VAL A 113 -3.26 -0.29 -13.95
CA VAL A 113 -3.58 0.95 -14.65
C VAL A 113 -2.42 1.97 -14.57
N MET A 114 -1.85 2.16 -13.38
CA MET A 114 -0.78 3.12 -13.16
C MET A 114 0.53 2.72 -13.86
N SER A 115 0.88 1.43 -13.84
CA SER A 115 2.06 0.93 -14.56
C SER A 115 1.92 1.06 -16.08
N LEU A 116 0.73 0.78 -16.63
CA LEU A 116 0.46 1.01 -18.06
C LEU A 116 0.52 2.50 -18.42
N TRP A 117 -0.02 3.37 -17.57
CA TRP A 117 0.09 4.82 -17.77
C TRP A 117 1.55 5.29 -17.76
N LEU A 118 2.37 4.79 -16.84
CA LEU A 118 3.81 5.09 -16.79
C LEU A 118 4.56 4.57 -18.00
N LEU A 119 4.21 3.39 -18.50
CA LEU A 119 4.76 2.83 -19.72
C LEU A 119 4.50 3.78 -20.89
N VAL A 120 3.22 4.12 -21.13
CA VAL A 120 2.84 5.03 -22.21
C VAL A 120 3.53 6.39 -22.07
N ARG A 121 3.53 6.97 -20.87
CA ARG A 121 4.21 8.25 -20.59
C ARG A 121 5.71 8.17 -20.89
N GLY A 122 6.35 7.08 -20.51
CA GLY A 122 7.76 6.86 -20.75
C GLY A 122 8.09 6.76 -22.23
N TYR A 123 7.34 5.99 -23.01
CA TYR A 123 7.52 5.89 -24.47
C TYR A 123 7.29 7.23 -25.19
N LEU A 124 6.37 8.06 -24.69
CA LEU A 124 6.10 9.39 -25.23
C LEU A 124 7.10 10.46 -24.74
N SER A 125 7.92 10.15 -23.74
CA SER A 125 8.89 11.09 -23.16
C SER A 125 10.01 11.40 -24.16
N LYS A 126 10.26 12.70 -24.36
CA LYS A 126 11.44 13.21 -25.08
C LYS A 126 12.46 13.84 -24.13
N SER A 127 12.31 13.61 -22.82
CA SER A 127 13.18 14.20 -21.81
C SER A 127 14.60 13.68 -21.93
N LYS A 128 15.57 14.57 -21.73
CA LYS A 128 17.00 14.23 -21.71
C LYS A 128 17.57 14.14 -20.29
N SER A 129 16.80 14.53 -19.27
CA SER A 129 17.22 14.36 -17.87
C SER A 129 17.26 12.88 -17.53
N GLU A 130 18.31 12.42 -16.86
CA GLU A 130 18.50 11.01 -16.55
C GLU A 130 17.35 10.42 -15.71
N SER A 131 16.67 11.27 -14.93
CA SER A 131 15.45 10.90 -14.20
C SER A 131 14.29 10.45 -15.10
N LEU A 132 14.06 11.16 -16.20
CA LEU A 132 12.87 11.04 -17.05
C LEU A 132 13.16 10.51 -18.45
N LYS A 133 14.44 10.33 -18.77
CA LYS A 133 14.91 9.76 -20.03
C LYS A 133 14.40 8.32 -20.15
N PRO A 134 13.74 7.98 -21.27
CA PRO A 134 13.25 6.63 -21.48
C PRO A 134 14.40 5.67 -21.78
N HIS A 135 14.41 4.55 -21.08
CA HIS A 135 15.35 3.45 -21.23
C HIS A 135 14.60 2.19 -21.70
N VAL A 136 14.15 2.24 -22.95
CA VAL A 136 13.34 1.20 -23.60
C VAL A 136 14.25 0.07 -24.06
N THR A 137 13.92 -1.18 -23.69
CA THR A 137 14.66 -2.38 -24.13
C THR A 137 14.15 -2.91 -25.47
N GLY A 138 12.90 -2.57 -25.83
CA GLY A 138 12.23 -3.06 -27.03
C GLY A 138 11.35 -4.28 -26.78
N ASN A 139 11.37 -4.83 -25.56
CA ASN A 139 10.44 -5.85 -25.11
C ASN A 139 9.37 -5.22 -24.21
N LEU A 140 8.13 -5.14 -24.72
CA LEU A 140 7.03 -4.48 -24.04
C LEU A 140 6.74 -5.05 -22.64
N ILE A 141 6.93 -6.36 -22.44
CA ILE A 141 6.68 -7.01 -21.14
C ILE A 141 7.74 -6.60 -20.13
N GLU A 142 9.01 -6.56 -20.54
CA GLU A 142 10.12 -6.13 -19.70
C GLU A 142 10.01 -4.65 -19.35
N ASP A 143 9.72 -3.82 -20.36
CA ASP A 143 9.54 -2.38 -20.23
C ASP A 143 8.34 -2.03 -19.32
N TRP A 144 7.27 -2.84 -19.33
CA TRP A 144 6.13 -2.70 -18.41
C TRP A 144 6.48 -3.16 -16.99
N TRP A 145 7.17 -4.30 -16.86
CA TRP A 145 7.50 -4.92 -15.58
C TRP A 145 8.48 -4.05 -14.77
N PHE A 146 9.63 -3.72 -15.36
CA PHE A 146 10.67 -2.93 -14.72
C PHE A 146 10.46 -1.42 -14.88
N GLY A 147 9.66 -0.99 -15.85
CA GLY A 147 9.49 0.42 -16.16
C GLY A 147 10.60 0.96 -17.07
N VAL A 148 10.33 2.11 -17.68
CA VAL A 148 11.23 2.73 -18.67
C VAL A 148 11.86 4.03 -18.19
N GLN A 149 11.31 4.68 -17.17
CA GLN A 149 11.84 5.91 -16.58
C GLN A 149 12.41 5.63 -15.20
N LEU A 150 13.50 6.31 -14.84
CA LEU A 150 14.14 6.14 -13.55
C LEU A 150 13.25 6.68 -12.43
N ASN A 151 12.98 7.99 -12.38
CA ASN A 151 12.14 8.61 -11.36
C ASN A 151 11.07 9.48 -12.05
N PRO A 152 9.93 8.90 -12.46
CA PRO A 152 8.83 9.66 -13.02
C PRO A 152 8.18 10.54 -11.94
N ASP A 153 7.86 11.78 -12.29
CA ASP A 153 7.17 12.73 -11.40
C ASP A 153 5.70 12.95 -11.82
N PHE A 154 4.85 13.43 -10.92
CA PHE A 154 3.53 13.91 -11.29
C PHE A 154 3.14 15.09 -10.40
N LEU A 155 2.81 16.23 -11.00
CA LEU A 155 2.47 17.48 -10.27
C LEU A 155 3.53 17.89 -9.24
N GLY A 156 4.81 17.63 -9.53
CA GLY A 156 5.92 17.94 -8.63
C GLY A 156 6.16 16.92 -7.51
N LEU A 157 5.41 15.80 -7.48
CA LEU A 157 5.66 14.67 -6.61
C LEU A 157 6.50 13.62 -7.34
N ASP A 158 7.60 13.19 -6.72
CA ASP A 158 8.33 12.00 -7.16
C ASP A 158 7.46 10.76 -6.88
N LEU A 159 7.15 9.99 -7.92
CA LEU A 159 6.21 8.89 -7.78
C LEU A 159 6.78 7.76 -6.93
N LYS A 160 8.05 7.37 -7.10
CA LYS A 160 8.62 6.29 -6.28
C LYS A 160 8.54 6.60 -4.81
N PHE A 161 9.02 7.79 -4.45
CA PHE A 161 9.03 8.21 -3.07
C PHE A 161 7.62 8.36 -2.50
N PHE A 162 6.65 8.77 -3.33
CA PHE A 162 5.25 8.80 -2.96
C PHE A 162 4.66 7.39 -2.72
N TRP A 163 4.88 6.44 -3.63
CA TRP A 163 4.27 5.11 -3.56
C TRP A 163 4.81 4.27 -2.39
N ILE A 164 6.08 4.39 -2.02
CA ILE A 164 6.61 3.72 -0.82
C ILE A 164 5.88 4.24 0.45
N ARG A 165 5.61 5.55 0.54
CA ARG A 165 4.82 6.12 1.66
C ARG A 165 3.40 5.58 1.68
N VAL A 166 2.76 5.49 0.51
CA VAL A 166 1.41 4.91 0.35
C VAL A 166 1.39 3.49 0.88
N GLY A 167 2.39 2.67 0.54
CA GLY A 167 2.55 1.31 1.02
C GLY A 167 2.72 1.22 2.54
N MET A 168 3.71 1.94 3.07
CA MET A 168 4.05 1.91 4.50
C MET A 168 2.92 2.42 5.40
N MET A 169 2.25 3.51 5.03
CA MET A 169 1.08 3.99 5.77
C MET A 169 -0.10 3.03 5.60
N GLY A 170 -0.29 2.46 4.40
CA GLY A 170 -1.37 1.52 4.11
C GLY A 170 -1.27 0.26 4.97
N TRP A 171 -0.05 -0.28 5.13
CA TRP A 171 0.22 -1.42 6.00
C TRP A 171 -0.20 -1.14 7.46
N LEU A 172 0.20 0.02 8.00
CA LEU A 172 -0.20 0.42 9.35
C LEU A 172 -1.73 0.54 9.48
N LEU A 173 -2.41 1.14 8.49
CA LEU A 173 -3.86 1.28 8.51
C LEU A 173 -4.59 -0.06 8.48
N ILE A 174 -4.13 -1.04 7.68
CA ILE A 174 -4.68 -2.39 7.67
C ILE A 174 -4.54 -3.01 9.07
N ASN A 175 -3.35 -2.93 9.67
CA ASN A 175 -3.09 -3.49 10.99
C ASN A 175 -3.99 -2.87 12.07
N LEU A 176 -4.13 -1.54 12.07
CA LEU A 176 -5.00 -0.85 13.02
C LEU A 176 -6.47 -1.22 12.83
N SER A 177 -6.92 -1.41 11.58
CA SER A 177 -8.30 -1.81 11.29
C SER A 177 -8.60 -3.24 11.77
N VAL A 178 -7.66 -4.17 11.58
CA VAL A 178 -7.80 -5.55 12.10
C VAL A 178 -7.80 -5.57 13.63
N ALA A 179 -6.93 -4.78 14.27
CA ALA A 179 -6.96 -4.63 15.73
C ALA A 179 -8.29 -4.04 16.23
N ALA A 180 -8.82 -3.02 15.56
CA ALA A 180 -10.12 -2.45 15.91
C ALA A 180 -11.25 -3.48 15.77
N LYS A 181 -11.21 -4.31 14.72
CA LYS A 181 -12.17 -5.41 14.52
C LYS A 181 -12.10 -6.43 15.65
N GLN A 182 -10.91 -6.83 16.06
CA GLN A 182 -10.72 -7.71 17.21
C GLN A 182 -11.31 -7.09 18.48
N TYR A 183 -10.98 -5.83 18.77
CA TYR A 183 -11.45 -5.13 19.96
C TYR A 183 -12.98 -5.00 20.00
N ILE A 184 -13.62 -4.67 18.88
CA ILE A 184 -15.09 -4.53 18.80
C ILE A 184 -15.78 -5.88 19.00
N ASN A 185 -15.28 -6.95 18.38
CA ASN A 185 -15.93 -8.26 18.45
C ASN A 185 -15.71 -8.95 19.81
N GLN A 186 -14.58 -8.69 20.46
CA GLN A 186 -14.12 -9.47 21.62
C GLN A 186 -14.05 -8.65 22.91
N GLY A 187 -14.25 -7.34 22.85
CA GLY A 187 -14.14 -6.41 23.99
C GLY A 187 -12.71 -6.21 24.51
N SER A 188 -11.71 -6.88 23.94
CA SER A 188 -10.30 -6.79 24.34
C SER A 188 -9.37 -7.18 23.18
N LEU A 189 -8.12 -6.72 23.24
CA LEU A 189 -7.06 -7.18 22.35
C LEU A 189 -6.30 -8.33 22.99
N SER A 190 -6.00 -9.37 22.20
CA SER A 190 -5.09 -10.43 22.64
C SER A 190 -3.68 -9.88 22.88
N LEU A 191 -2.89 -10.56 23.72
CA LEU A 191 -1.49 -10.20 23.96
C LEU A 191 -0.70 -10.21 22.64
N SER A 192 -0.88 -11.24 21.82
CA SER A 192 -0.23 -11.37 20.51
C SER A 192 -0.58 -10.21 19.57
N MET A 193 -1.85 -9.80 19.53
CA MET A 193 -2.28 -8.64 18.75
C MET A 193 -1.61 -7.37 19.25
N THR A 194 -1.60 -7.13 20.57
CA THR A 194 -0.99 -5.95 21.19
C THR A 194 0.51 -5.86 20.89
N LEU A 195 1.23 -6.98 21.04
CA LEU A 195 2.66 -7.05 20.73
C LEU A 195 2.92 -6.79 19.24
N PHE A 196 2.14 -7.39 18.35
CA PHE A 196 2.27 -7.18 16.91
C PHE A 196 2.06 -5.71 16.52
N GLN A 197 0.99 -5.08 17.03
CA GLN A 197 0.72 -3.66 16.78
C GLN A 197 1.84 -2.77 17.31
N THR A 198 2.40 -3.11 18.48
CA THR A 198 3.50 -2.35 19.08
C THR A 198 4.76 -2.42 18.23
N PHE A 199 5.19 -3.63 17.84
CA PHE A 199 6.40 -3.79 17.02
C PHE A 199 6.23 -3.22 15.61
N CYS A 200 5.07 -3.44 14.97
CA CYS A 200 4.77 -2.84 13.68
C CYS A 200 4.74 -1.32 13.76
N GLY A 201 4.11 -0.76 14.81
CA GLY A 201 4.05 0.68 15.03
C GLY A 201 5.43 1.29 15.21
N ILE A 202 6.30 0.66 16.01
CA ILE A 202 7.70 1.10 16.18
C ILE A 202 8.45 1.04 14.85
N TYR A 203 8.29 -0.03 14.08
CA TYR A 203 8.95 -0.16 12.77
C TYR A 203 8.53 0.94 11.80
N VAL A 204 7.23 1.20 11.67
CA VAL A 204 6.70 2.24 10.77
C VAL A 204 7.10 3.64 11.24
N LEU A 205 7.12 3.88 12.56
CA LEU A 205 7.59 5.16 13.11
C LEU A 205 9.08 5.37 12.86
N ASP A 206 9.92 4.35 13.05
CA ASP A 206 11.36 4.42 12.76
C ASP A 206 11.61 4.70 11.28
N TYR A 207 10.87 4.04 10.38
CA TYR A 207 10.90 4.31 8.95
C TYR A 207 10.62 5.79 8.64
N PHE A 208 9.55 6.37 9.19
CA PHE A 208 9.19 7.76 8.91
C PHE A 208 10.05 8.78 9.65
N TRP A 209 10.67 8.39 10.76
CA TRP A 209 11.64 9.22 11.47
C TRP A 209 12.93 9.36 10.67
N HIS A 210 13.36 8.29 10.00
CA HIS A 210 14.57 8.20 9.20
C HIS A 210 14.27 8.19 7.69
N GLU A 211 13.19 8.85 7.29
CA GLU A 211 12.69 8.85 5.92
C GLU A 211 13.73 9.37 4.91
N GLU A 212 14.64 10.25 5.32
CA GLU A 212 15.73 10.76 4.49
C GLU A 212 16.62 9.64 3.92
N TYR A 213 16.83 8.54 4.64
CA TYR A 213 17.67 7.44 4.17
C TYR A 213 17.02 6.67 3.02
N MET A 214 15.69 6.70 2.92
CA MET A 214 14.96 6.09 1.80
C MET A 214 15.32 6.73 0.47
N THR A 215 15.77 7.98 0.45
CA THR A 215 16.21 8.66 -0.78
C THR A 215 17.51 8.08 -1.38
N SER A 216 18.19 7.20 -0.63
CA SER A 216 19.45 6.56 -1.01
C SER A 216 19.34 5.05 -1.23
N THR A 217 18.14 4.48 -1.13
CA THR A 217 17.92 3.05 -1.36
C THR A 217 18.02 2.71 -2.85
N TRP A 218 18.29 1.43 -3.13
CA TRP A 218 18.47 0.91 -4.49
C TRP A 218 17.25 1.20 -5.39
N ASP A 219 16.05 1.01 -4.85
CA ASP A 219 14.77 1.26 -5.53
C ASP A 219 14.67 2.70 -6.06
N ILE A 220 15.15 3.69 -5.28
CA ILE A 220 15.15 5.11 -5.67
C ILE A 220 16.27 5.41 -6.67
N ILE A 221 17.49 4.96 -6.41
CA ILE A 221 18.67 5.44 -7.14
C ILE A 221 18.96 4.67 -8.44
N ALA A 222 18.55 3.40 -8.55
CA ALA A 222 18.99 2.50 -9.60
C ALA A 222 17.86 1.82 -10.37
N GLU A 223 16.77 1.41 -9.71
CA GLU A 223 15.69 0.72 -10.39
C GLU A 223 14.78 1.68 -11.14
N LYS A 224 14.20 1.25 -12.26
CA LYS A 224 13.21 2.06 -12.97
C LYS A 224 11.83 1.85 -12.35
N PHE A 225 10.92 2.80 -12.53
CA PHE A 225 9.59 2.71 -11.92
C PHE A 225 8.57 2.07 -12.88
N GLY A 226 8.22 0.81 -12.61
CA GLY A 226 7.27 0.02 -13.39
C GLY A 226 6.32 -0.81 -12.52
N PHE A 227 5.65 -1.80 -13.12
CA PHE A 227 4.68 -2.64 -12.41
C PHE A 227 5.25 -3.31 -11.16
N MET A 228 6.49 -3.83 -11.22
CA MET A 228 7.11 -4.55 -10.11
C MET A 228 7.18 -3.69 -8.83
N LEU A 229 7.65 -2.45 -8.94
CA LEU A 229 7.77 -1.55 -7.78
C LEU A 229 6.40 -1.08 -7.29
N ILE A 230 5.49 -0.69 -8.18
CA ILE A 230 4.14 -0.26 -7.77
C ILE A 230 3.42 -1.41 -7.04
N PHE A 231 3.50 -2.63 -7.58
CA PHE A 231 2.91 -3.82 -6.96
C PHE A 231 3.55 -4.10 -5.60
N GLY A 232 4.88 -4.02 -5.53
CA GLY A 232 5.65 -4.12 -4.29
C GLY A 232 5.12 -3.16 -3.22
N ASP A 233 4.99 -1.89 -3.58
CA ASP A 233 4.61 -0.81 -2.68
C ASP A 233 3.17 -0.93 -2.17
N VAL A 234 2.18 -1.14 -3.05
CA VAL A 234 0.76 -1.00 -2.65
C VAL A 234 -0.02 -2.30 -2.51
N VAL A 235 0.52 -3.41 -3.00
CA VAL A 235 -0.12 -4.72 -2.86
C VAL A 235 0.71 -5.61 -1.96
N PHE A 236 2.00 -5.76 -2.26
CA PHE A 236 2.83 -6.71 -1.54
C PHE A 236 3.05 -6.28 -0.08
N ILE A 237 3.60 -5.09 0.16
CA ILE A 237 3.87 -4.59 1.52
C ILE A 237 2.60 -4.60 2.38
N PRO A 238 1.48 -3.95 1.99
CA PRO A 238 0.35 -3.79 2.90
C PRO A 238 -0.36 -5.12 3.18
N PHE A 239 -0.58 -5.96 2.16
CA PHE A 239 -1.40 -7.17 2.34
C PHE A 239 -0.59 -8.37 2.80
N THR A 240 0.68 -8.49 2.39
CA THR A 240 1.53 -9.62 2.82
C THR A 240 2.04 -9.42 4.25
N PHE A 241 2.43 -8.20 4.61
CA PHE A 241 2.94 -7.93 5.97
C PHE A 241 1.81 -7.85 7.01
N SER A 242 0.55 -7.92 6.57
CA SER A 242 -0.64 -8.00 7.43
C SER A 242 -1.14 -9.43 7.59
N ILE A 243 -0.50 -10.46 7.01
CA ILE A 243 -0.98 -11.85 7.14
C ILE A 243 -0.99 -12.29 8.61
N GLN A 244 0.04 -11.91 9.37
CA GLN A 244 0.19 -12.26 10.78
C GLN A 244 -0.95 -11.69 11.63
N VAL A 245 -1.34 -10.43 11.41
CA VAL A 245 -2.41 -9.79 12.18
C VAL A 245 -3.77 -10.45 11.89
N ASN A 246 -4.02 -10.80 10.63
CA ASN A 246 -5.24 -11.49 10.22
C ASN A 246 -5.29 -12.92 10.80
N TYR A 247 -4.15 -13.63 10.80
CA TYR A 247 -4.05 -14.97 11.38
C TYR A 247 -4.32 -14.96 12.89
N VAL A 248 -3.77 -13.98 13.62
CA VAL A 248 -3.98 -13.84 15.07
C VAL A 248 -5.46 -13.59 15.37
N ASP A 249 -6.13 -12.76 14.58
CA ASP A 249 -7.57 -12.52 14.76
C ASP A 249 -8.41 -13.77 14.50
N GLN A 250 -8.18 -14.46 13.39
CA GLN A 250 -8.90 -15.68 13.02
C GLN A 250 -8.70 -16.80 14.06
N THR A 251 -7.46 -17.03 14.49
CA THR A 251 -7.15 -18.06 15.48
C THR A 251 -7.83 -17.77 16.82
N ARG A 252 -7.85 -16.49 17.22
CA ARG A 252 -8.52 -16.10 18.46
C ARG A 252 -10.04 -16.28 18.40
N GLN A 253 -10.66 -15.96 17.26
CA GLN A 253 -12.08 -16.22 17.04
C GLN A 253 -12.40 -17.71 17.13
N GLN A 254 -11.57 -18.57 16.52
CA GLN A 254 -11.77 -20.00 16.55
C GLN A 254 -11.68 -20.58 17.98
N MET A 255 -10.67 -20.18 18.76
CA MET A 255 -10.56 -20.63 20.17
C MET A 255 -11.79 -20.26 21.00
N MET A 256 -12.37 -19.08 20.79
CA MET A 256 -13.60 -18.70 21.52
C MET A 256 -14.82 -19.49 21.10
N LEU A 257 -14.90 -19.91 19.83
CA LEU A 257 -15.99 -20.77 19.37
C LEU A 257 -15.84 -22.17 19.96
N ASP A 258 -14.61 -22.69 20.04
CA ASP A 258 -14.34 -24.00 20.63
C ASP A 258 -14.62 -24.02 22.15
N ASP A 259 -14.43 -22.90 22.86
CA ASP A 259 -14.76 -22.77 24.30
C ASP A 259 -16.28 -22.71 24.58
N LEU A 260 -17.12 -22.48 23.56
CA LEU A 260 -18.58 -22.36 23.67
C LEU A 260 -19.33 -23.69 23.47
N TRP A 261 -18.64 -24.76 23.07
CA TRP A 261 -19.20 -26.09 22.78
C TRP A 261 -18.54 -27.19 23.62
#